data_AF-A0A815TTN4-F1
#
_entry.id   AF-A0A815TTN4-F1
#
_cell.length_a   1.000
_cell.length_b   1.000
_cell.length_c   1.000
_cell.angle_alpha   90.00
_cell.angle_beta   90.00
_cell.angle_gamma   90.00
#
_symmetry.space_group_name_H-M   'P 1'
#
loop_
_entity.id
_entity.type
_entity.pdbx_description
1 polymer ?
#
loop_
_entity_poly.entity_id
_entity_poly.type
_entity_poly.pdbx_seq_one_letter_code
_entity_poly.pdbx_strand_id
1 'polypeptide(L)'
;MIYGYSKLDHKEGIKLLTGSYFSQFANKSLVPRTLVEPLNYLSQVLDAVTKRLIEILDQHSIFQREPSLSTLIERAELPLKEEHFGMLDIVSYFNTKSGFQPPKNGQTTEEVNCVPHYDPGLLSISILSTHEGLQLKDMMNDEWIDGPLEPNIGVIWLGEVASRITENRLKPGVHRVIYPQESKNRLTIWYEVCTIGQLKNLSTKKKDELMAGGRVTFDNIPGFVPITVLPGETKLDFLKRVEMGNGLSMSKTGRLRYVLEKHDISYPTNGFKTE
;
A
#
# COMPACT_ATOMS: atom_id res chain seq x y z
N MET A 1 6.85 -11.84 -5.82
CA MET A 1 6.93 -11.03 -7.05
C MET A 1 6.15 -9.75 -6.78
N ILE A 2 6.58 -8.56 -7.23
CA ILE A 2 5.87 -7.30 -6.87
C ILE A 2 4.59 -7.10 -7.69
N TYR A 3 4.59 -7.58 -8.93
CA TYR A 3 3.51 -7.44 -9.90
C TYR A 3 3.25 -8.77 -10.60
N GLY A 4 2.07 -8.92 -11.19
CA GLY A 4 1.56 -10.17 -11.75
C GLY A 4 0.72 -10.94 -10.74
N TYR A 5 0.47 -12.21 -11.04
CA TYR A 5 -0.21 -13.12 -10.14
C TYR A 5 0.68 -13.51 -8.94
N SER A 6 0.09 -13.54 -7.75
CA SER A 6 0.73 -14.02 -6.54
C SER A 6 -0.27 -14.78 -5.66
N LYS A 7 0.22 -15.77 -4.92
CA LYS A 7 -0.55 -16.58 -3.98
C LYS A 7 0.23 -16.72 -2.68
N LEU A 8 -0.45 -16.47 -1.57
CA LEU A 8 -0.02 -16.66 -0.19
C LEU A 8 -1.03 -17.58 0.50
N ASP A 9 -0.75 -17.97 1.74
CA ASP A 9 -1.58 -18.92 2.49
C ASP A 9 -3.00 -18.39 2.79
N HIS A 10 -3.17 -17.06 2.87
CA HIS A 10 -4.44 -16.42 3.24
C HIS A 10 -5.09 -15.61 2.10
N LYS A 11 -4.40 -15.43 0.97
CA LYS A 11 -4.92 -14.67 -0.19
C LYS A 11 -4.19 -15.02 -1.48
N GLU A 12 -4.85 -14.75 -2.60
CA GLU A 12 -4.22 -14.67 -3.91
C GLU A 12 -4.66 -13.40 -4.62
N GLY A 13 -3.89 -12.96 -5.61
CA GLY A 13 -4.25 -11.74 -6.31
C GLY A 13 -3.40 -11.45 -7.53
N ILE A 14 -3.89 -10.53 -8.35
CA ILE A 14 -3.23 -9.99 -9.53
C ILE A 14 -3.00 -8.50 -9.29
N LYS A 15 -1.73 -8.10 -9.35
CA LYS A 15 -1.31 -6.71 -9.18
C LYS A 15 -0.61 -6.22 -10.43
N LEU A 16 -1.15 -5.19 -11.08
CA LEU A 16 -0.68 -4.73 -12.38
C LEU A 16 -0.50 -3.23 -12.39
N LEU A 17 0.55 -2.78 -13.07
CA LEU A 17 0.63 -1.39 -13.49
C LEU A 17 -0.13 -1.22 -14.82
N THR A 18 -0.84 -0.12 -14.95
CA THR A 18 -1.65 0.21 -16.13
C THR A 18 -0.85 1.02 -17.15
N GLY A 19 -1.52 1.53 -18.20
CA GLY A 19 -0.86 2.22 -19.32
C GLY A 19 0.15 1.35 -20.06
N SER A 20 1.28 1.94 -20.48
CA SER A 20 2.33 1.23 -21.22
C SER A 20 2.98 0.08 -20.45
N TYR A 21 2.95 0.12 -19.13
CA TYR A 21 3.47 -0.98 -18.31
C TYR A 21 2.61 -2.24 -18.42
N PHE A 22 1.31 -2.11 -18.74
CA PHE A 22 0.42 -3.26 -18.92
C PHE A 22 0.95 -4.23 -20.00
N SER A 23 1.39 -3.67 -21.12
CA SER A 23 1.96 -4.44 -22.24
C SER A 23 3.14 -5.32 -21.81
N GLN A 24 3.96 -4.84 -20.86
CA GLN A 24 5.10 -5.59 -20.34
C GLN A 24 4.65 -6.82 -19.54
N PHE A 25 3.53 -6.74 -18.81
CA PHE A 25 2.98 -7.89 -18.08
C PHE A 25 2.37 -8.93 -19.02
N ALA A 26 1.61 -8.46 -20.01
CA ALA A 26 1.02 -9.32 -21.04
C ALA A 26 2.11 -10.10 -21.79
N ASN A 27 3.17 -9.42 -22.25
CA ASN A 27 4.26 -10.03 -23.00
C ASN A 27 5.10 -11.00 -22.17
N LYS A 28 5.27 -10.74 -20.86
CA LYS A 28 6.03 -11.62 -19.95
C LYS A 28 5.20 -12.79 -19.39
N SER A 29 3.95 -12.97 -19.84
CA SER A 29 3.04 -14.01 -19.33
C SER A 29 2.88 -13.98 -17.80
N LEU A 30 2.91 -12.79 -17.21
CA LEU A 30 2.72 -12.59 -15.75
C LEU A 30 1.24 -12.59 -15.34
N VAL A 31 0.36 -12.74 -16.33
CA VAL A 31 -1.10 -12.78 -16.22
C VAL A 31 -1.59 -13.90 -17.15
N PRO A 32 -2.61 -14.68 -16.75
CA PRO A 32 -3.23 -15.67 -17.64
C PRO A 32 -3.70 -15.04 -18.95
N ARG A 33 -3.39 -15.65 -20.10
CA ARG A 33 -3.71 -15.10 -21.44
C ARG A 33 -5.20 -14.77 -21.61
N THR A 34 -6.07 -15.60 -21.02
CA THR A 34 -7.53 -15.41 -21.04
C THR A 34 -8.00 -14.17 -20.29
N LEU A 35 -7.17 -13.62 -19.38
CA LEU A 35 -7.48 -12.43 -18.60
C LEU A 35 -6.84 -11.16 -19.14
N VAL A 36 -5.93 -11.26 -20.13
CA VAL A 36 -5.18 -10.10 -20.64
C VAL A 36 -6.12 -9.02 -21.19
N GLU A 37 -7.07 -9.39 -22.06
CA GLU A 37 -8.00 -8.42 -22.64
C GLU A 37 -8.97 -7.81 -21.61
N PRO A 38 -9.67 -8.59 -20.76
CA PRO A 38 -10.52 -8.02 -19.70
C PRO A 38 -9.76 -7.12 -18.71
N LEU A 39 -8.53 -7.49 -18.32
CA LEU A 39 -7.74 -6.69 -17.39
C LEU A 39 -7.21 -5.42 -18.05
N ASN A 40 -6.85 -5.46 -19.34
CA ASN A 40 -6.47 -4.26 -20.07
C ASN A 40 -7.64 -3.27 -20.16
N TYR A 41 -8.83 -3.78 -20.51
CA TYR A 41 -10.05 -2.97 -20.58
C TYR A 41 -10.37 -2.33 -19.23
N LEU A 42 -10.41 -3.12 -18.16
CA LEU A 42 -10.66 -2.61 -16.81
C LEU A 42 -9.62 -1.56 -16.40
N SER A 43 -8.35 -1.80 -16.73
CA SER A 43 -7.25 -0.86 -16.47
C SER A 43 -7.47 0.48 -17.17
N GLN A 44 -7.81 0.46 -18.46
CA GLN A 44 -8.09 1.67 -19.25
C GLN A 44 -9.31 2.46 -18.73
N VAL A 45 -10.35 1.75 -18.30
CA VAL A 45 -11.54 2.39 -17.70
C VAL A 45 -11.15 3.09 -16.39
N LEU A 46 -10.39 2.43 -15.52
CA LEU A 46 -9.98 3.01 -14.25
C LEU A 46 -8.98 4.15 -14.42
N ASP A 47 -8.07 4.04 -15.38
CA ASP A 47 -7.19 5.11 -15.84
C ASP A 47 -7.97 6.37 -16.26
N ALA A 48 -9.04 6.19 -17.04
CA ALA A 48 -9.90 7.30 -17.49
C ALA A 48 -10.70 7.91 -16.33
N VAL A 49 -11.33 7.08 -15.49
CA VAL A 49 -12.11 7.52 -14.32
C VAL A 49 -11.24 8.29 -13.34
N THR A 50 -10.07 7.76 -13.01
CA THR A 50 -9.16 8.38 -12.03
C THR A 50 -8.56 9.67 -12.55
N LYS A 51 -8.19 9.74 -13.84
CA LYS A 51 -7.78 11.00 -14.46
C LYS A 51 -8.88 12.05 -14.34
N ARG A 52 -10.12 11.70 -14.69
CA ARG A 52 -11.25 12.62 -14.61
C ARG A 52 -11.52 13.06 -13.18
N LEU A 53 -11.42 12.15 -12.22
CA LEU A 53 -11.53 12.47 -10.80
C LEU A 53 -10.45 13.47 -10.36
N ILE A 54 -9.19 13.25 -10.73
CA ILE A 54 -8.08 14.17 -10.39
C ILE A 54 -8.30 15.55 -10.99
N GLU A 55 -8.74 15.65 -12.24
CA GLU A 55 -9.10 16.92 -12.88
C GLU A 55 -10.17 17.67 -12.08
N ILE A 56 -11.23 16.98 -11.67
CA ILE A 56 -12.32 17.57 -10.87
C ILE A 56 -11.79 18.02 -9.50
N LEU A 57 -11.04 17.17 -8.80
CA LEU A 57 -10.48 17.51 -7.49
C LEU A 57 -9.51 18.71 -7.57
N ASP A 58 -8.74 18.83 -8.65
CA ASP A 58 -7.87 19.98 -8.89
C ASP A 58 -8.68 21.25 -9.16
N GLN A 59 -9.71 21.19 -10.02
CA GLN A 59 -10.62 22.30 -10.30
C GLN A 59 -11.32 22.85 -9.04
N HIS A 60 -11.56 21.99 -8.05
CA HIS A 60 -12.13 22.37 -6.76
C HIS A 60 -11.09 22.73 -5.70
N SER A 61 -9.82 22.93 -6.09
CA SER A 61 -8.74 23.33 -5.18
C SER A 61 -8.53 22.38 -4.00
N ILE A 62 -8.83 21.09 -4.17
CA ILE A 62 -8.72 20.09 -3.09
C ILE A 62 -7.25 19.93 -2.66
N PHE A 63 -6.34 19.81 -3.62
CA PHE A 63 -4.91 19.57 -3.37
C PHE A 63 -4.05 20.84 -3.38
N GLN A 64 -4.52 21.93 -3.95
CA GLN A 64 -3.76 23.17 -4.09
C GLN A 64 -4.69 24.38 -4.18
N ARG A 65 -4.19 25.57 -3.83
CA ARG A 65 -5.01 26.79 -3.77
C ARG A 65 -5.49 27.21 -5.16
N GLU A 66 -4.58 27.21 -6.13
CA GLU A 66 -4.86 27.59 -7.52
C GLU A 66 -4.90 26.31 -8.39
N PRO A 67 -6.04 26.01 -9.03
CA PRO A 67 -6.17 24.87 -9.94
C PRO A 67 -5.19 24.97 -11.11
N SER A 68 -4.46 23.88 -11.34
CA SER A 68 -3.47 23.72 -12.40
C SER A 68 -3.06 22.24 -12.45
N LEU A 69 -3.71 21.49 -13.33
CA LEU A 69 -3.46 20.05 -13.44
C LEU A 69 -1.98 19.73 -13.70
N SER A 70 -1.29 20.56 -14.51
CA SER A 70 0.15 20.40 -14.75
C SER A 70 0.98 20.57 -13.48
N THR A 71 0.64 21.54 -12.64
CA THR A 71 1.33 21.78 -11.36
C THR A 71 1.05 20.63 -10.39
N LEU A 72 -0.20 20.17 -10.31
CA LEU A 72 -0.56 19.01 -9.48
C LEU A 72 0.21 17.76 -9.92
N ILE A 73 0.21 17.45 -11.22
CA ILE A 73 0.93 16.31 -11.81
C ILE A 73 2.42 16.37 -11.44
N GLU A 74 3.05 17.53 -11.54
CA GLU A 74 4.47 17.71 -11.21
C GLU A 74 4.73 17.52 -9.71
N ARG A 75 3.98 18.21 -8.84
CA ARG A 75 4.18 18.16 -7.38
C ARG A 75 3.89 16.79 -6.79
N ALA A 76 2.90 16.08 -7.33
CA ALA A 76 2.54 14.74 -6.91
C ALA A 76 3.37 13.65 -7.64
N GLU A 77 4.25 14.02 -8.56
CA GLU A 77 5.03 13.10 -9.39
C GLU A 77 4.15 12.05 -10.10
N LEU A 78 3.02 12.49 -10.65
CA LEU A 78 2.09 11.60 -11.34
C LEU A 78 2.59 11.32 -12.75
N PRO A 79 2.66 10.06 -13.19
CA PRO A 79 3.01 9.71 -14.57
C PRO A 79 1.81 9.85 -15.52
N LEU A 80 1.10 10.98 -15.43
CA LEU A 80 -0.10 11.29 -16.25
C LEU A 80 0.23 11.99 -17.57
N LYS A 81 1.51 12.24 -17.88
CA LYS A 81 1.86 13.11 -19.00
C LYS A 81 1.55 12.52 -20.39
N GLU A 82 1.59 11.20 -20.62
CA GLU A 82 1.25 10.65 -21.96
C GLU A 82 0.56 9.27 -22.00
N GLU A 83 0.55 8.44 -20.94
CA GLU A 83 0.12 7.03 -21.10
C GLU A 83 -0.91 6.51 -20.10
N HIS A 84 -1.46 7.36 -19.23
CA HIS A 84 -2.36 7.02 -18.11
C HIS A 84 -1.84 5.91 -17.20
N PHE A 85 -1.89 6.13 -15.88
CA PHE A 85 -1.19 5.20 -15.01
C PHE A 85 -1.72 5.18 -13.60
N GLY A 86 -1.83 3.96 -13.10
CA GLY A 86 -1.98 3.60 -11.70
C GLY A 86 -1.62 2.13 -11.48
N MET A 87 -2.04 1.62 -10.34
CA MET A 87 -1.88 0.22 -9.98
C MET A 87 -3.24 -0.41 -9.72
N LEU A 88 -3.59 -1.38 -10.57
CA LEU A 88 -4.73 -2.26 -10.38
C LEU A 88 -4.34 -3.40 -9.43
N ASP A 89 -5.10 -3.58 -8.36
CA ASP A 89 -4.93 -4.66 -7.38
C ASP A 89 -6.25 -5.43 -7.23
N ILE A 90 -6.25 -6.68 -7.68
CA ILE A 90 -7.38 -7.60 -7.56
C ILE A 90 -6.97 -8.69 -6.58
N VAL A 91 -7.66 -8.79 -5.45
CA VAL A 91 -7.30 -9.72 -4.37
C VAL A 91 -8.50 -10.56 -3.98
N SER A 92 -8.27 -11.87 -3.89
CA SER A 92 -9.17 -12.84 -3.28
C SER A 92 -8.58 -13.28 -1.94
N TYR A 93 -9.21 -12.87 -0.85
CA TYR A 93 -8.88 -13.35 0.49
C TYR A 93 -9.64 -14.65 0.76
N PHE A 94 -8.94 -15.68 1.23
CA PHE A 94 -9.54 -16.99 1.48
C PHE A 94 -10.38 -17.02 2.77
N ASN A 95 -10.10 -16.10 3.70
CA ASN A 95 -10.86 -15.94 4.95
C ASN A 95 -11.11 -17.25 5.68
N THR A 96 -10.08 -18.09 5.79
CA THR A 96 -10.12 -19.36 6.53
C THR A 96 -10.28 -19.17 8.04
N LYS A 97 -10.18 -17.93 8.52
CA LYS A 97 -10.49 -17.51 9.89
C LYS A 97 -11.73 -16.61 9.88
N SER A 98 -12.58 -16.73 10.91
CA SER A 98 -13.78 -15.91 11.07
C SER A 98 -14.21 -15.81 12.52
N GLY A 99 -15.15 -14.90 12.82
CA GLY A 99 -15.85 -14.88 14.12
C GLY A 99 -15.07 -14.31 15.30
N PHE A 100 -14.00 -13.55 15.06
CA PHE A 100 -13.28 -12.85 16.13
C PHE A 100 -13.23 -11.35 15.91
N GLN A 101 -13.27 -10.60 17.01
CA GLN A 101 -13.11 -9.15 17.00
C GLN A 101 -11.63 -8.80 16.80
N PRO A 102 -11.26 -8.07 15.73
CA PRO A 102 -9.87 -7.73 15.47
C PRO A 102 -9.35 -6.81 16.57
N PRO A 103 -8.12 -7.01 17.07
CA PRO A 103 -7.52 -6.09 18.04
C PRO A 103 -7.41 -4.69 17.43
N LYS A 104 -7.40 -3.66 18.28
CA LYS A 104 -7.37 -2.26 17.85
C LYS A 104 -6.25 -1.95 16.84
N ASN A 105 -5.08 -2.56 17.04
CA ASN A 105 -3.89 -2.32 16.21
C ASN A 105 -3.67 -3.33 15.07
N GLY A 106 -4.24 -4.55 15.15
CA GLY A 106 -4.11 -5.61 14.13
C GLY A 106 -2.75 -5.65 13.42
N GLN A 107 -1.70 -6.09 14.10
CA GLN A 107 -0.32 -5.98 13.65
C GLN A 107 0.16 -7.16 12.80
N THR A 108 -0.60 -8.26 12.73
CA THR A 108 -0.19 -9.47 11.98
C THR A 108 -1.33 -10.10 11.18
N THR A 109 -0.98 -10.99 10.26
CA THR A 109 -1.93 -11.86 9.54
C THR A 109 -2.68 -12.83 10.45
N GLU A 110 -2.24 -13.03 11.69
CA GLU A 110 -3.02 -13.77 12.68
C GLU A 110 -4.25 -13.01 13.15
N GLU A 111 -4.18 -11.68 13.12
CA GLU A 111 -5.21 -10.79 13.65
C GLU A 111 -6.08 -10.17 12.55
N VAL A 112 -5.50 -9.86 11.39
CA VAL A 112 -6.19 -9.20 10.27
C VAL A 112 -5.62 -9.67 8.94
N ASN A 113 -6.41 -9.73 7.88
CA ASN A 113 -5.94 -10.08 6.53
C ASN A 113 -4.89 -9.12 5.96
N CYS A 114 -4.97 -7.84 6.33
CA CYS A 114 -3.99 -6.82 5.98
C CYS A 114 -3.91 -5.81 7.11
N VAL A 115 -2.71 -5.57 7.63
CA VAL A 115 -2.48 -4.67 8.76
C VAL A 115 -2.86 -3.22 8.45
N PRO A 116 -3.15 -2.38 9.46
CA PRO A 116 -3.29 -0.94 9.31
C PRO A 116 -2.12 -0.31 8.58
N HIS A 117 -2.41 0.37 7.48
CA HIS A 117 -1.43 1.11 6.70
C HIS A 117 -2.10 2.28 5.97
N TYR A 118 -1.30 3.11 5.31
CA TYR A 118 -1.80 4.01 4.29
C TYR A 118 -1.03 3.84 2.98
N ASP A 119 -1.72 4.14 1.88
CA ASP A 119 -1.16 4.01 0.54
C ASP A 119 -0.14 5.12 0.27
N PRO A 120 0.99 4.82 -0.40
CA PRO A 120 2.02 5.83 -0.70
C PRO A 120 1.63 6.76 -1.87
N GLY A 121 0.67 6.40 -2.72
CA GLY A 121 0.22 7.18 -3.86
C GLY A 121 -0.54 8.47 -3.51
N LEU A 122 -1.21 9.05 -4.51
CA LEU A 122 -2.05 10.25 -4.31
C LEU A 122 -3.39 9.91 -3.66
N LEU A 123 -4.08 8.92 -4.22
CA LEU A 123 -5.37 8.41 -3.74
C LEU A 123 -5.58 6.98 -4.23
N SER A 124 -6.49 6.28 -3.56
CA SER A 124 -6.94 4.95 -3.94
C SER A 124 -8.45 4.92 -4.04
N ILE A 125 -8.96 4.04 -4.91
CA ILE A 125 -10.37 3.78 -5.10
C ILE A 125 -10.61 2.27 -4.97
N SER A 126 -11.48 1.88 -4.04
CA SER A 126 -12.08 0.54 -3.99
C SER A 126 -13.39 0.56 -4.76
N ILE A 127 -13.51 -0.27 -5.79
CA ILE A 127 -14.67 -0.32 -6.68
C ILE A 127 -15.51 -1.60 -6.51
N LEU A 128 -14.98 -2.58 -5.78
CA LEU A 128 -15.66 -3.85 -5.52
C LEU A 128 -15.18 -4.45 -4.20
N SER A 129 -16.12 -4.93 -3.40
CA SER A 129 -15.90 -5.82 -2.27
C SER A 129 -17.07 -6.80 -2.19
N THR A 130 -16.82 -8.11 -2.24
CA THR A 130 -17.91 -9.10 -2.19
C THR A 130 -18.39 -9.42 -0.77
N HIS A 131 -17.59 -9.10 0.25
CA HIS A 131 -17.86 -9.36 1.67
C HIS A 131 -17.20 -8.30 2.55
N GLU A 132 -17.60 -8.22 3.83
CA GLU A 132 -16.99 -7.33 4.82
C GLU A 132 -15.49 -7.58 4.98
N GLY A 133 -14.77 -6.57 5.44
CA GLY A 133 -13.35 -6.70 5.76
C GLY A 133 -12.57 -5.40 5.65
N LEU A 134 -12.86 -4.57 4.65
CA LEU A 134 -12.23 -3.25 4.55
C LEU A 134 -12.69 -2.39 5.72
N GLN A 135 -11.74 -1.81 6.46
CA GLN A 135 -12.01 -0.80 7.47
C GLN A 135 -11.11 0.41 7.25
N LEU A 136 -11.68 1.61 7.40
CA LEU A 136 -10.95 2.88 7.41
C LEU A 136 -10.95 3.47 8.81
N LYS A 137 -9.85 4.10 9.19
CA LYS A 137 -9.70 4.70 10.51
C LYS A 137 -10.21 6.13 10.50
N ASP A 138 -11.16 6.43 11.37
CA ASP A 138 -11.45 7.81 11.76
C ASP A 138 -10.34 8.29 12.69
N MET A 139 -9.54 9.23 12.18
CA MET A 139 -8.42 9.79 12.92
C MET A 139 -8.84 10.75 14.04
N MET A 140 -10.07 11.27 14.01
CA MET A 140 -10.59 12.18 15.04
C MET A 140 -11.09 11.42 16.26
N ASN A 141 -11.80 10.32 16.03
CA ASN A 141 -12.41 9.51 17.09
C ASN A 141 -11.59 8.27 17.46
N ASP A 142 -10.54 7.95 16.69
CA ASP A 142 -9.71 6.75 16.86
C ASP A 142 -10.52 5.44 16.72
N GLU A 143 -11.51 5.48 15.84
CA GLU A 143 -12.45 4.39 15.56
C GLU A 143 -12.22 3.78 14.17
N TRP A 144 -12.54 2.50 14.04
CA TRP A 144 -12.52 1.79 12.75
C TRP A 144 -13.94 1.77 12.17
N ILE A 145 -14.09 2.29 10.96
CA ILE A 145 -15.35 2.35 10.21
C ILE A 145 -15.31 1.29 9.13
N ASP A 146 -16.35 0.46 9.06
CA ASP A 146 -16.50 -0.54 8.01
C ASP A 146 -16.73 0.11 6.64
N GLY A 147 -16.06 -0.44 5.63
CA GLY A 147 -16.31 -0.06 4.24
C GLY A 147 -17.68 -0.56 3.77
N PRO A 148 -18.40 0.21 2.93
CA PRO A 148 -19.68 -0.19 2.36
C PRO A 148 -19.58 -1.48 1.55
N LEU A 149 -20.64 -2.28 1.58
CA LEU A 149 -20.82 -3.51 0.78
C LEU A 149 -21.89 -3.35 -0.30
N GLU A 150 -22.58 -2.22 -0.29
CA GLU A 150 -23.67 -1.93 -1.19
C GLU A 150 -23.16 -1.93 -2.64
N PRO A 151 -23.87 -2.61 -3.55
CA PRO A 151 -23.58 -2.50 -4.97
C PRO A 151 -23.59 -1.04 -5.41
N ASN A 152 -22.64 -0.67 -6.27
CA ASN A 152 -22.47 0.66 -6.84
C ASN A 152 -21.94 1.74 -5.87
N ILE A 153 -21.51 1.39 -4.67
CA ILE A 153 -20.74 2.31 -3.82
C ILE A 153 -19.25 2.02 -3.95
N GLY A 154 -18.50 3.05 -4.36
CA GLY A 154 -17.04 3.06 -4.33
C GLY A 154 -16.53 3.79 -3.09
N VAL A 155 -15.37 3.39 -2.58
CA VAL A 155 -14.69 4.06 -1.47
C VAL A 155 -13.44 4.73 -2.00
N ILE A 156 -13.25 6.01 -1.70
CA ILE A 156 -12.05 6.77 -2.07
C ILE A 156 -11.35 7.20 -0.79
N TRP A 157 -10.04 7.05 -0.74
CA TRP A 157 -9.22 7.61 0.34
C TRP A 157 -7.91 8.18 -0.20
N LEU A 158 -7.31 9.07 0.58
CA LEU A 158 -6.08 9.75 0.21
C LEU A 158 -4.85 8.92 0.59
N GLY A 159 -3.80 9.02 -0.21
CA GLY A 159 -2.50 8.45 0.10
C GLY A 159 -1.54 9.47 0.71
N GLU A 160 -0.32 9.03 0.97
CA GLU A 160 0.77 9.82 1.56
C GLU A 160 1.07 11.09 0.74
N VAL A 161 1.04 10.98 -0.59
CA VAL A 161 1.39 12.10 -1.48
C VAL A 161 0.41 13.25 -1.34
N ALA A 162 -0.89 12.97 -1.16
CA ALA A 162 -1.87 14.02 -0.91
C ALA A 162 -1.53 14.83 0.35
N SER A 163 -1.05 14.16 1.40
CA SER A 163 -0.62 14.82 2.64
C SER A 163 0.63 15.65 2.41
N ARG A 164 1.61 15.11 1.67
CA ARG A 164 2.86 15.81 1.35
C ARG A 164 2.62 17.09 0.56
N ILE A 165 1.86 17.04 -0.53
CA ILE A 165 1.64 18.20 -1.42
C ILE A 165 0.69 19.25 -0.79
N THR A 166 -0.08 18.87 0.23
CA THR A 166 -0.97 19.78 0.95
C THR A 166 -0.38 20.24 2.29
N GLU A 167 0.89 19.97 2.56
CA GLU A 167 1.56 20.32 3.82
C GLU A 167 0.77 19.81 5.04
N ASN A 168 0.32 18.56 4.98
CA ASN A 168 -0.44 17.86 6.01
C ASN A 168 -1.83 18.43 6.31
N ARG A 169 -2.37 19.34 5.48
CA ARG A 169 -3.78 19.78 5.55
C ARG A 169 -4.72 18.61 5.29
N LEU A 170 -4.43 17.79 4.29
CA LEU A 170 -5.09 16.52 4.10
C LEU A 170 -4.27 15.42 4.76
N LYS A 171 -4.94 14.42 5.33
CA LYS A 171 -4.32 13.25 5.97
C LYS A 171 -4.51 12.02 5.10
N PRO A 172 -3.57 11.06 5.14
CA PRO A 172 -3.74 9.83 4.39
C PRO A 172 -4.79 8.95 5.10
N GLY A 173 -5.59 8.23 4.33
CA GLY A 173 -6.57 7.29 4.85
C GLY A 173 -5.88 6.04 5.38
N VAL A 174 -5.81 5.91 6.71
CA VAL A 174 -5.36 4.68 7.35
C VAL A 174 -6.44 3.63 7.19
N HIS A 175 -6.10 2.47 6.67
CA HIS A 175 -7.05 1.39 6.41
C HIS A 175 -6.43 0.02 6.69
N ARG A 176 -7.30 -0.97 6.91
CA ARG A 176 -6.93 -2.37 7.14
C ARG A 176 -7.94 -3.30 6.47
N VAL A 177 -7.60 -4.58 6.40
CA VAL A 177 -8.55 -5.62 5.98
C VAL A 177 -8.66 -6.64 7.10
N ILE A 178 -9.83 -6.76 7.71
CA ILE A 178 -10.10 -7.71 8.80
C ILE A 178 -10.60 -9.05 8.26
N TYR A 179 -10.66 -10.04 9.14
CA TYR A 179 -11.38 -11.27 8.83
C TYR A 179 -12.89 -11.02 8.95
N PRO A 180 -13.71 -11.63 8.08
CA PRO A 180 -15.16 -11.49 8.14
C PRO A 180 -15.75 -12.18 9.37
N GLN A 181 -17.01 -11.86 9.67
CA GLN A 181 -17.74 -12.56 10.74
C GLN A 181 -18.02 -14.01 10.33
N GLU A 182 -18.34 -14.24 9.05
CA GLU A 182 -18.54 -15.56 8.46
C GLU A 182 -17.40 -15.90 7.50
N SER A 183 -16.85 -17.12 7.58
CA SER A 183 -15.79 -17.58 6.69
C SER A 183 -16.29 -17.67 5.24
N LYS A 184 -15.97 -16.64 4.45
CA LYS A 184 -16.32 -16.52 3.02
C LYS A 184 -15.18 -15.90 2.25
N ASN A 185 -14.89 -16.45 1.08
CA ASN A 185 -13.92 -15.84 0.17
C ASN A 185 -14.34 -14.40 -0.16
N ARG A 186 -13.42 -13.45 -0.02
CA ARG A 186 -13.65 -12.04 -0.31
C ARG A 186 -12.83 -11.61 -1.52
N LEU A 187 -13.52 -11.32 -2.62
CA LEU A 187 -12.93 -10.70 -3.79
C LEU A 187 -13.03 -9.18 -3.67
N THR A 188 -11.96 -8.48 -4.01
CA THR A 188 -11.91 -7.03 -3.97
C THR A 188 -11.06 -6.46 -5.10
N ILE A 189 -11.43 -5.28 -5.60
CA ILE A 189 -10.71 -4.59 -6.70
C ILE A 189 -10.43 -3.16 -6.29
N TRP A 190 -9.14 -2.81 -6.32
CA TRP A 190 -8.61 -1.54 -5.86
C TRP A 190 -7.78 -0.93 -6.99
N TYR A 191 -7.81 0.38 -7.10
CA TYR A 191 -6.98 1.12 -8.03
C TYR A 191 -6.30 2.28 -7.29
N GLU A 192 -4.97 2.29 -7.31
CA GLU A 192 -4.16 3.36 -6.71
C GLU A 192 -3.58 4.28 -7.79
N VAL A 193 -3.71 5.58 -7.58
CA VAL A 193 -3.00 6.61 -8.35
C VAL A 193 -1.57 6.71 -7.83
N CYS A 194 -0.71 5.89 -8.41
CA CYS A 194 0.68 5.73 -8.01
C CYS A 194 1.59 6.88 -8.49
N THR A 195 2.74 7.05 -7.83
CA THR A 195 3.75 8.05 -8.20
C THR A 195 4.95 7.46 -8.94
N ILE A 196 5.70 8.31 -9.65
CA ILE A 196 6.98 7.94 -10.26
C ILE A 196 7.98 7.45 -9.18
N GLY A 197 8.00 8.07 -8.00
CA GLY A 197 8.81 7.62 -6.87
C GLY A 197 8.46 6.20 -6.41
N GLN A 198 7.16 5.90 -6.24
CA GLN A 198 6.68 4.56 -5.89
C GLN A 198 7.11 3.53 -6.95
N LEU A 199 6.95 3.85 -8.23
CA LEU A 199 7.41 3.01 -9.33
C LEU A 199 8.90 2.67 -9.27
N LYS A 200 9.74 3.69 -9.06
CA LYS A 200 11.20 3.52 -8.97
C LYS A 200 11.58 2.62 -7.79
N ASN A 201 10.92 2.79 -6.65
CA ASN A 201 11.15 1.96 -5.46
C ASN A 201 10.80 0.48 -5.69
N LEU A 202 9.89 0.21 -6.62
CA LEU A 202 9.43 -1.14 -6.98
C LEU A 202 10.26 -1.79 -8.10
N SER A 203 11.22 -1.05 -8.66
CA SER A 203 12.20 -1.54 -9.63
C SER A 203 13.02 -2.71 -9.07
N THR A 204 13.28 -3.71 -9.90
CA THR A 204 14.00 -4.94 -9.56
C THR A 204 15.49 -4.76 -9.29
N LYS A 205 16.07 -3.58 -9.59
CA LYS A 205 17.53 -3.37 -9.62
C LYS A 205 18.27 -3.63 -8.30
N LYS A 206 17.58 -3.73 -7.17
CA LYS A 206 18.17 -3.94 -5.83
C LYS A 206 17.45 -5.01 -4.99
N LYS A 207 16.73 -5.92 -5.64
CA LYS A 207 15.94 -6.95 -4.93
C LYS A 207 16.83 -8.02 -4.30
N ASP A 208 17.93 -8.34 -4.96
CA ASP A 208 18.88 -9.35 -4.50
C ASP A 208 20.02 -8.74 -3.66
N GLU A 209 19.95 -7.44 -3.36
CA GLU A 209 20.90 -6.78 -2.46
C GLU A 209 20.69 -7.29 -1.04
N LEU A 210 21.78 -7.70 -0.39
CA LEU A 210 21.76 -8.11 1.01
C LEU A 210 21.36 -6.92 1.88
N MET A 211 20.44 -7.17 2.80
CA MET A 211 20.07 -6.15 3.78
C MET A 211 21.15 -6.05 4.85
N ALA A 212 21.48 -4.82 5.25
CA ALA A 212 22.26 -4.61 6.45
C ALA A 212 21.52 -5.21 7.65
N GLY A 213 22.24 -5.80 8.60
CA GLY A 213 21.66 -6.30 9.84
C GLY A 213 21.01 -5.19 10.67
N GLY A 214 20.18 -5.58 11.64
CA GLY A 214 19.49 -4.67 12.54
C GLY A 214 17.98 -4.73 12.38
N ARG A 215 17.29 -3.66 12.79
CA ARG A 215 15.82 -3.59 12.78
C ARG A 215 15.32 -2.54 11.83
N VAL A 216 14.26 -2.85 11.10
CA VAL A 216 13.71 -2.00 10.04
C VAL A 216 12.25 -1.68 10.33
N THR A 217 11.86 -0.43 10.10
CA THR A 217 10.47 0.04 10.14
C THR A 217 10.07 0.66 8.80
N PHE A 218 8.78 0.94 8.66
CA PHE A 218 8.17 1.54 7.47
C PHE A 218 7.37 2.76 7.88
N ASP A 219 7.51 3.84 7.10
CA ASP A 219 6.84 5.12 7.41
C ASP A 219 5.31 5.01 7.37
N ASN A 220 4.79 4.09 6.57
CA ASN A 220 3.38 4.02 6.23
C ASN A 220 2.58 2.93 6.94
N ILE A 221 3.15 2.35 7.99
CA ILE A 221 2.50 1.38 8.85
C ILE A 221 2.43 1.99 10.26
N PRO A 222 1.30 2.60 10.64
CA PRO A 222 1.18 3.24 11.96
C PRO A 222 1.38 2.26 13.11
N GLY A 223 2.20 2.63 14.10
CA GLY A 223 2.44 1.80 15.28
C GLY A 223 3.19 0.49 15.01
N PHE A 224 3.89 0.40 13.87
CA PHE A 224 4.58 -0.81 13.46
C PHE A 224 5.83 -1.08 14.30
N VAL A 225 5.92 -2.31 14.80
CA VAL A 225 7.09 -2.77 15.56
C VAL A 225 8.23 -3.02 14.57
N PRO A 226 9.44 -2.47 14.80
CA PRO A 226 10.57 -2.69 13.90
C PRO A 226 10.92 -4.18 13.77
N ILE A 227 11.03 -4.65 12.54
CA ILE A 227 11.29 -6.05 12.18
C ILE A 227 12.78 -6.28 12.04
N THR A 228 13.28 -7.33 12.68
CA THR A 228 14.68 -7.74 12.57
C THR A 228 14.96 -8.30 11.17
N VAL A 229 16.04 -7.83 10.56
CA VAL A 229 16.62 -8.39 9.34
C VAL A 229 17.37 -9.68 9.70
N LEU A 230 17.04 -10.78 9.03
CA LEU A 230 17.67 -12.08 9.29
C LEU A 230 19.07 -12.14 8.65
N PRO A 231 20.00 -12.93 9.22
CA PRO A 231 21.33 -13.11 8.63
C PRO A 231 21.25 -13.61 7.17
N GLY A 232 21.94 -12.93 6.26
CA GLY A 232 21.97 -13.28 4.83
C GLY A 232 20.68 -12.97 4.06
N GLU A 233 19.72 -12.27 4.67
CA GLU A 233 18.44 -11.96 4.05
C GLU A 233 18.61 -10.90 2.94
N THR A 234 18.16 -11.23 1.73
CA THR A 234 18.07 -10.23 0.66
C THR A 234 16.90 -9.30 0.90
N LYS A 235 16.92 -8.11 0.27
CA LYS A 235 15.78 -7.18 0.32
C LYS A 235 14.47 -7.83 -0.12
N LEU A 236 14.51 -8.68 -1.14
CA LEU A 236 13.33 -9.39 -1.62
C LEU A 236 12.81 -10.40 -0.60
N ASP A 237 13.70 -11.14 0.07
CA ASP A 237 13.30 -12.14 1.05
C ASP A 237 12.71 -11.49 2.31
N PHE A 238 13.34 -10.42 2.79
CA PHE A 238 12.81 -9.59 3.88
C PHE A 238 11.40 -9.12 3.56
N LEU A 239 11.20 -8.51 2.39
CA LEU A 239 9.92 -7.97 2.01
C LEU A 239 8.84 -9.04 1.78
N LYS A 240 9.18 -10.22 1.25
CA LYS A 240 8.25 -11.36 1.17
C LYS A 240 7.81 -11.80 2.55
N ARG A 241 8.74 -11.87 3.52
CA ARG A 241 8.44 -12.25 4.90
C ARG A 241 7.53 -11.22 5.58
N VAL A 242 7.74 -9.93 5.34
CA VAL A 242 6.83 -8.86 5.79
C VAL A 242 5.44 -9.05 5.17
N GLU A 243 5.35 -9.29 3.86
CA GLU A 243 4.07 -9.52 3.21
C GLU A 243 3.34 -10.76 3.74
N MET A 244 4.07 -11.85 4.03
CA MET A 244 3.50 -13.05 4.63
C MET A 244 2.99 -12.82 6.06
N GLY A 245 3.72 -12.06 6.88
CA GLY A 245 3.37 -11.83 8.28
C GLY A 245 2.39 -10.69 8.53
N ASN A 246 2.25 -9.75 7.58
CA ASN A 246 1.43 -8.54 7.74
C ASN A 246 0.35 -8.38 6.64
N GLY A 247 0.34 -9.25 5.63
CA GLY A 247 -0.63 -9.17 4.52
C GLY A 247 -0.43 -7.95 3.62
N LEU A 248 0.64 -7.17 3.84
CA LEU A 248 0.93 -5.92 3.15
C LEU A 248 1.97 -6.13 2.06
N SER A 249 1.59 -5.89 0.81
CA SER A 249 2.49 -6.08 -0.31
C SER A 249 3.59 -5.02 -0.38
N MET A 250 4.73 -5.36 -1.01
CA MET A 250 5.86 -4.45 -1.25
C MET A 250 5.49 -3.09 -1.89
N SER A 251 4.50 -3.04 -2.77
CA SER A 251 4.07 -1.78 -3.41
C SER A 251 3.39 -0.82 -2.46
N LYS A 252 2.95 -1.35 -1.32
CA LYS A 252 2.27 -0.68 -0.23
C LYS A 252 3.16 -0.56 1.00
N THR A 253 4.43 -0.95 0.93
CA THR A 253 5.41 -0.62 1.95
C THR A 253 6.10 0.68 1.54
N GLY A 254 6.08 1.67 2.43
CA GLY A 254 6.75 2.94 2.25
C GLY A 254 8.28 2.78 2.30
N ARG A 255 8.98 3.87 2.57
CA ARG A 255 10.44 3.82 2.66
C ARG A 255 10.88 2.98 3.86
N LEU A 256 11.79 2.02 3.62
CA LEU A 256 12.48 1.27 4.67
C LEU A 256 13.37 2.23 5.49
N ARG A 257 13.24 2.19 6.82
CA ARG A 257 14.12 2.93 7.75
C ARG A 257 14.76 1.98 8.75
N TYR A 258 16.08 2.03 8.83
CA TYR A 258 16.82 1.32 9.86
C TYR A 258 16.68 2.05 11.20
N VAL A 259 16.32 1.30 12.23
CA VAL A 259 16.27 1.80 13.60
C VAL A 259 17.67 1.66 14.19
N LEU A 260 18.27 2.79 14.55
CA LEU A 260 19.53 2.80 15.29
C LEU A 260 19.26 2.24 16.69
N GLU A 261 19.90 1.14 17.04
CA GLU A 261 19.94 0.70 18.44
C GLU A 261 20.76 1.74 19.20
N LYS A 262 20.14 2.41 20.17
CA LYS A 262 20.88 3.20 21.15
C LYS A 262 21.69 2.21 21.99
N HIS A 263 22.98 2.09 21.72
CA HIS A 263 23.88 1.52 22.69
C HIS A 263 24.09 2.57 23.78
N ASP A 264 23.70 2.25 25.01
CA ASP A 264 24.12 3.00 26.20
C ASP A 264 25.62 2.77 26.36
N ILE A 265 26.41 3.65 25.73
CA ILE A 265 27.85 3.71 25.94
C ILE A 265 28.05 4.39 27.30
N SER A 266 28.15 3.58 28.36
CA SER A 266 28.63 4.06 29.64
C SER A 266 30.15 4.21 29.55
N TYR A 267 30.63 5.45 29.63
CA TYR A 267 32.05 5.69 29.83
C TYR A 267 32.37 5.36 31.29
N PRO A 268 33.38 4.51 31.59
CA PRO A 268 33.84 4.35 32.95
C PRO A 268 34.33 5.71 33.44
N THR A 269 33.65 6.27 34.44
CA THR A 269 34.14 7.42 35.18
C THR A 269 35.39 6.95 35.93
N ASN A 270 36.57 7.20 35.36
CA ASN A 270 37.81 7.11 36.11
C ASN A 270 37.73 8.14 37.23
N GLY A 271 37.39 7.67 38.43
CA GLY A 271 37.39 8.48 39.63
C GLY A 271 38.80 9.01 39.87
N PHE A 272 39.00 10.29 39.56
CA PHE A 272 40.07 11.05 40.17
C PHE A 272 39.77 11.12 41.66
N LYS A 273 40.43 10.24 42.43
CA LYS A 273 40.62 10.49 43.86
C LYS A 273 41.52 11.71 43.95
N THR A 274 40.93 12.84 44.34
CA THR A 274 41.70 13.95 44.89
C THR A 274 42.23 13.52 46.24
N GLU A 275 43.56 13.44 46.36
CA GLU A 275 44.27 13.44 47.65
C GLU A 275 44.10 14.78 48.36
#